data_AF-A0A950B5W0-F1
#
_entry.id   AF-A0A950B5W0-F1
#
_cell.length_a   1.000
_cell.length_b   1.000
_cell.length_c   1.000
_cell.angle_alpha   90.00
_cell.angle_beta   90.00
_cell.angle_gamma   90.00
#
_symmetry.space_group_name_H-M   'P 1'
#
loop_
_entity.id
_entity.type
_entity.pdbx_description
1 polymer ?
#
loop_
_entity_poly.entity_id
_entity_poly.type
_entity_poly.pdbx_seq_one_letter_code
_entity_poly.pdbx_strand_id
1 'polypeptide(L)' 'MNAIVLVALRRPLTFVVMSILIILGGLSAISKTPTDIFPAIRIPVVAVVWTYTGLMPQDMSGRVAYYYERA' A
#
# COMPACT_ATOMS: atom_id res chain seq x y z
N MET A 1 -21.93 -20.92 -27.30
CA MET A 1 -21.26 -20.73 -25.99
C MET A 1 -20.04 -21.64 -25.77
N ASN A 2 -19.83 -22.72 -26.54
CA ASN A 2 -18.74 -23.69 -26.29
C ASN A 2 -17.41 -23.38 -27.00
N ALA A 3 -17.31 -22.26 -27.71
CA ALA A 3 -16.16 -21.95 -28.56
C ALA A 3 -14.85 -21.84 -27.76
N ILE A 4 -14.89 -21.26 -26.56
CA ILE A 4 -13.71 -21.12 -25.68
C ILE A 4 -13.21 -22.49 -25.22
N VAL A 5 -14.12 -23.38 -24.82
CA VAL A 5 -13.81 -24.76 -24.42
C VAL A 5 -13.21 -25.55 -25.59
N LEU A 6 -13.77 -25.38 -26.79
CA LEU A 6 -13.26 -26.04 -28.00
C LEU A 6 -11.84 -25.55 -28.36
N VAL A 7 -11.53 -24.27 -28.17
CA VAL A 7 -10.17 -23.73 -28.37
C VAL A 7 -9.20 -24.35 -27.36
N ALA A 8 -9.60 -24.47 -26.09
CA ALA A 8 -8.78 -25.10 -25.06
C ALA A 8 -8.50 -26.58 -25.35
N LEU A 9 -9.51 -27.33 -25.80
CA LEU A 9 -9.38 -28.74 -26.17
C LEU A 9 -8.54 -28.95 -27.44
N ARG A 10 -8.57 -28.01 -28.41
CA ARG A 10 -7.77 -28.10 -29.64
C ARG A 10 -6.29 -27.80 -29.44
N ARG A 11 -5.92 -27.06 -28.39
CA ARG A 11 -4.52 -26.74 -28.05
C ARG A 11 -4.21 -27.06 -26.59
N PRO A 12 -4.23 -28.34 -26.19
CA PRO A 12 -4.12 -28.73 -24.78
C PRO A 12 -2.76 -28.31 -24.19
N LEU A 13 -1.67 -28.47 -24.93
CA LEU A 13 -0.33 -28.15 -24.46
C LEU A 13 -0.14 -26.66 -24.14
N THR A 14 -0.70 -25.75 -24.95
CA THR A 14 -0.57 -24.31 -24.66
C THR A 14 -1.29 -23.94 -23.37
N PHE A 15 -2.42 -24.57 -23.08
CA PHE A 15 -3.14 -24.36 -21.82
C PHE A 15 -2.39 -24.95 -20.63
N VAL A 16 -1.81 -26.16 -20.75
CA VAL A 16 -0.99 -26.74 -19.67
C VAL A 16 0.21 -25.85 -19.34
N VAL A 17 0.95 -25.40 -20.37
CA VAL A 17 2.10 -24.51 -20.17
C VAL A 17 1.65 -23.19 -19.54
N MET A 18 0.55 -22.59 -20.01
CA MET A 18 0.00 -21.37 -19.43
C MET A 18 -0.37 -21.56 -17.95
N SER A 19 -1.02 -22.67 -17.58
CA SER A 19 -1.34 -23.00 -16.19
C SER A 19 -0.09 -23.08 -15.31
N ILE A 20 0.97 -23.71 -15.80
CA ILE A 20 2.25 -23.79 -15.08
C ILE A 20 2.84 -22.39 -14.88
N LEU A 21 2.83 -21.54 -15.92
CA LEU A 21 3.31 -20.16 -15.82
C LEU A 21 2.51 -19.34 -14.81
N ILE A 22 1.18 -19.51 -14.76
CA ILE A 22 0.31 -18.84 -13.79
C ILE A 22 0.67 -19.27 -12.37
N ILE A 23 0.90 -20.56 -12.12
CA ILE A 23 1.27 -21.07 -10.79
C ILE A 23 2.62 -20.50 -10.36
N LEU A 24 3.64 -20.56 -11.23
CA LEU A 24 4.97 -20.05 -10.91
C LEU A 24 4.96 -18.53 -10.66
N GLY A 25 4.22 -17.78 -11.48
CA GLY A 25 4.02 -16.35 -11.29
C GLY A 25 3.28 -16.02 -10.00
N GLY A 26 2.22 -16.77 -9.69
CA GLY A 26 1.45 -16.62 -8.46
C GLY A 26 2.26 -16.90 -7.21
N LEU A 27 3.05 -17.97 -7.18
CA LEU A 27 3.96 -18.27 -6.07
C LEU A 27 5.00 -17.16 -5.87
N SER A 28 5.59 -16.66 -6.96
CA SER A 28 6.55 -15.54 -6.86
C SER A 28 5.90 -14.26 -6.32
N ALA A 29 4.66 -13.96 -6.75
CA ALA A 29 3.91 -12.83 -6.25
C ALA A 29 3.62 -12.96 -4.75
N ILE A 30 3.17 -14.12 -4.28
CA ILE A 30 2.88 -14.35 -2.86
C ILE A 30 4.15 -14.18 -2.01
N SER A 31 5.29 -14.74 -2.43
CA SER A 31 6.53 -14.63 -1.67
C SER A 31 7.14 -13.23 -1.64
N LYS A 32 6.85 -12.39 -2.64
CA LYS A 32 7.45 -11.04 -2.78
C LYS A 32 6.51 -9.90 -2.41
N THR A 33 5.22 -10.17 -2.25
CA THR A 33 4.26 -9.12 -1.89
C THR A 33 4.46 -8.77 -0.42
N PRO A 34 4.82 -7.52 -0.10
CA PRO A 34 4.94 -7.09 1.28
C PRO A 34 3.56 -7.15 1.96
N THR A 35 3.49 -7.78 3.12
CA THR A 35 2.27 -7.88 3.93
C THR A 35 2.30 -6.81 5.02
N ASP A 36 1.33 -5.91 5.01
CA ASP A 36 1.09 -4.95 6.08
C ASP A 36 -0.21 -5.32 6.81
N ILE A 37 -0.24 -5.12 8.13
CA ILE A 37 -1.42 -5.35 8.97
C ILE A 37 -2.42 -4.21 8.78
N PHE A 38 -1.94 -3.01 8.45
CA PHE A 38 -2.77 -1.85 8.24
C PHE A 38 -3.11 -1.63 6.76
N PRO A 39 -4.32 -1.16 6.45
CA PRO A 39 -4.62 -0.68 5.11
C PRO A 39 -3.76 0.53 4.79
N ALA A 40 -3.46 0.75 3.51
CA ALA A 40 -2.70 1.91 3.07
C ALA A 40 -3.37 3.21 3.55
N ILE A 41 -2.69 3.92 4.47
CA ILE A 41 -3.14 5.24 4.94
C ILE A 41 -2.84 6.24 3.83
N ARG A 42 -3.89 6.70 3.14
CA ARG A 42 -3.77 7.62 2.00
C ARG A 42 -3.72 9.09 2.39
N ILE A 43 -3.93 9.39 3.67
CA ILE A 43 -3.95 10.76 4.18
C ILE A 43 -2.50 11.10 4.58
N PRO A 44 -1.81 12.00 3.86
CA PRO A 44 -0.47 12.42 4.25
C PRO A 44 -0.56 13.30 5.50
N VAL A 45 0.11 12.90 6.58
CA VAL A 45 0.17 13.67 7.83
C VAL A 45 1.62 14.06 8.08
N VAL A 46 1.86 15.34 8.32
CA VAL A 46 3.17 15.87 8.75
C VAL A 46 3.04 16.31 10.20
N ALA A 47 3.88 15.75 11.08
CA ALA A 47 3.90 16.12 12.49
C ALA A 47 5.14 16.95 12.80
N VAL A 48 4.96 18.09 13.46
CA VAL A 48 6.06 18.94 13.95
C VAL A 48 5.92 19.10 15.46
N VAL A 49 7.01 18.79 16.17
CA VAL A 49 7.06 18.80 17.63
C VAL A 49 8.01 19.89 18.07
N TRP A 50 7.49 20.79 18.90
CA TRP A 50 8.26 21.86 19.51
C TRP A 50 8.45 21.59 21.00
N THR A 51 9.63 21.84 21.54
CA THR A 51 9.92 21.64 22.97
C THR A 51 10.61 22.88 23.52
N TYR A 52 10.05 23.46 24.58
CA TYR A 52 10.65 24.59 25.29
C TYR A 52 10.51 24.38 26.80
N THR A 53 11.60 24.10 27.48
CA THR A 53 11.62 23.87 28.94
C THR A 53 11.40 25.19 29.69
N GLY A 54 10.44 25.19 30.62
CA GLY A 54 10.14 26.35 31.46
C GLY A 54 9.16 27.36 30.85
N LEU A 55 8.66 27.13 29.63
CA LEU A 55 7.58 27.92 29.05
C LEU A 55 6.23 27.37 29.51
N MET A 56 5.32 28.27 29.91
CA MET A 56 3.98 27.85 30.31
C MET A 56 3.19 27.35 29.08
N PRO A 57 2.28 26.37 29.23
CA PRO A 57 1.52 25.84 28.10
C PRO A 57 0.74 26.89 27.31
N GLN A 58 0.19 27.92 27.98
CA GLN A 58 -0.52 29.01 27.29
C GLN A 58 0.40 29.87 26.41
N ASP A 59 1.66 30.03 26.82
CA ASP A 59 2.62 30.81 26.04
C ASP A 59 3.14 29.97 24.87
N MET A 60 3.30 28.67 25.07
CA MET A 60 3.67 27.73 24.01
C MET A 60 2.63 27.72 22.87
N SER A 61 1.34 27.69 23.22
CA SER A 61 0.27 27.74 22.22
C SER A 61 0.20 29.10 21.52
N GLY A 62 0.22 30.19 22.28
CA GLY A 62 0.05 31.53 21.73
C GLY A 62 1.24 32.07 20.95
N ARG A 63 2.47 31.64 21.29
CA ARG A 63 3.71 32.23 20.74
C ARG A 63 4.46 31.33 19.77
N VAL A 64 4.24 30.02 19.82
CA VAL A 64 4.92 29.07 18.94
C VAL A 64 3.91 28.38 18.02
N ALA A 65 2.98 27.60 18.57
CA ALA A 65 2.06 26.81 17.77
C ALA A 65 1.15 27.67 16.88
N TYR A 66 0.56 28.74 17.43
CA TYR A 66 -0.36 29.61 16.70
C TYR A 66 0.25 30.27 15.46
N TYR A 67 1.50 30.74 15.55
CA TYR A 67 2.17 31.34 14.39
C TYR A 67 2.61 30.27 13.40
N TYR A 68 3.04 29.10 13.88
CA TYR A 68 3.43 27.98 13.04
C TYR A 68 2.25 27.42 12.23
N GLU A 69 1.07 27.27 12.84
CA GLU A 69 -0.14 26.77 12.16
C GLU A 69 -0.72 27.74 11.12
N ARG A 70 -0.36 29.02 11.19
CA ARG A 70 -0.88 30.08 10.32
C ARG A 70 0.10 30.53 9.23
N ALA A 71 1.35 30.09 9.30
CA ALA A 71 2.38 30.39 8.31
C ALA A 71 2.21 29.48 7.08
#